data_AF-A0A7S1WZY2-F1
#
_entry.id   AF-A0A7S1WZY2-F1
#
_cell.length_a   1.000
_cell.length_b   1.000
_cell.length_c   1.000
_cell.angle_alpha   90.00
_cell.angle_beta   90.00
_cell.angle_gamma   90.00
#
_symmetry.space_group_name_H-M   'P 1'
#
loop_
_entity.id
_entity.type
_entity.pdbx_description
1 polymer ?
#
loop_
_entity_poly.entity_id
_entity_poly.type
_entity_poly.pdbx_seq_one_letter_code
_entity_poly.pdbx_strand_id
1 'polypeptide(L)'
;RGGRAKDQGVLCPVGEAASAPSPADSDLHALYPLIVHTATPTWPRRGTNEVEEHRQWEDRLFSCYQNGFSAAAASHSSSICRHLEIVSPLLGAGTKGAPVGEAARVAANAIAAWLLKPTPRHPQDGNDV
;
A
#
# COMPACT_ATOMS: atom_id res chain seq x y z
N ARG A 1 19.63 9.87 31.15
CA ARG A 1 19.39 10.17 29.72
C ARG A 1 19.71 8.89 28.94
N GLY A 2 18.71 8.04 28.68
CA GLY A 2 18.90 6.78 27.97
C GLY A 2 19.13 7.06 26.48
N GLY A 3 20.24 6.57 25.94
CA GLY A 3 20.54 6.66 24.52
C GLY A 3 19.54 5.82 23.72
N ARG A 4 18.66 6.48 22.97
CA ARG A 4 17.87 5.82 21.93
C ARG A 4 18.88 5.24 20.93
N ALA A 5 18.90 3.92 20.79
CA ALA A 5 19.56 3.30 19.65
C ALA A 5 19.05 4.00 18.39
N LYS A 6 19.95 4.45 17.52
CA LYS A 6 19.55 5.00 16.22
C LYS A 6 18.97 3.84 15.43
N ASP A 7 17.66 3.65 15.49
CA ASP A 7 16.95 2.80 14.55
C ASP A 7 17.31 3.29 13.15
N GLN A 8 18.16 2.53 12.46
CA GLN A 8 18.51 2.84 11.08
C GLN A 8 17.24 2.67 10.26
N GLY A 9 16.68 3.78 9.78
CA GLY A 9 15.49 3.74 8.93
C GLY A 9 15.71 2.80 7.76
N VAL A 10 14.78 1.87 7.55
CA VAL A 10 14.82 0.94 6.42
C VAL A 10 14.26 1.66 5.20
N LEU A 11 15.00 1.61 4.09
CA LEU A 11 14.53 2.15 2.81
C LEU A 11 13.38 1.28 2.29
N CYS A 12 12.27 1.91 1.89
CA CYS A 12 11.16 1.25 1.20
C CYS A 12 11.39 1.37 -0.32
N PRO A 13 11.63 0.27 -1.05
CA PRO A 13 11.74 0.30 -2.50
C PRO A 13 10.46 0.81 -3.16
N VAL A 14 10.58 1.33 -4.39
CA VAL A 14 9.41 1.77 -5.16
C VAL A 14 8.52 0.57 -5.50
N GLY A 15 7.22 0.70 -5.27
CA GLY A 15 6.26 -0.41 -5.43
C GLY A 15 6.07 -1.27 -4.19
N GLU A 16 6.93 -1.13 -3.17
CA GLU A 16 6.81 -1.85 -1.90
C GLU A 16 6.00 -1.04 -0.87
N ALA A 17 5.66 -1.69 0.24
CA ALA A 17 4.99 -1.05 1.36
C ALA A 17 5.54 -1.52 2.72
N ALA A 18 5.51 -0.64 3.71
CA ALA A 18 5.87 -0.93 5.10
C ALA A 18 4.79 -0.36 6.03
N SER A 19 4.37 -1.12 7.03
CA SER A 19 3.41 -0.66 8.03
C SER A 19 4.11 -0.22 9.32
N ALA A 20 3.54 0.80 9.96
CA ALA A 20 3.99 1.31 11.23
C ALA A 20 2.78 1.76 12.06
N PRO A 21 2.85 1.70 13.41
CA PRO A 21 1.79 2.27 14.24
C PRO A 21 1.74 3.78 14.06
N SER A 22 0.52 4.34 14.05
CA SER A 22 0.34 5.79 14.14
C SER A 22 0.91 6.34 15.44
N PRO A 23 1.46 7.57 15.48
CA PRO A 23 1.96 8.17 16.70
C PRO A 23 0.88 8.20 17.79
N ALA A 24 1.15 7.62 18.95
CA ALA A 24 0.15 7.44 20.02
C ALA A 24 -0.51 8.75 20.49
N ASP A 25 0.23 9.86 20.45
CA ASP A 25 -0.23 11.18 20.88
C ASP A 25 -0.94 11.98 19.77
N SER A 26 -1.32 11.35 18.65
CA SER A 26 -1.99 12.01 17.53
C SER A 26 -3.48 11.68 17.47
N ASP A 27 -4.31 12.65 17.08
CA ASP A 27 -5.74 12.44 16.78
C ASP A 27 -5.94 11.34 15.71
N LEU A 28 -4.95 11.18 14.83
CA LEU A 28 -4.94 10.16 13.81
C LEU A 28 -4.92 8.75 14.40
N HIS A 29 -4.25 8.52 15.53
CA HIS A 29 -4.15 7.18 16.14
C HIS A 29 -5.51 6.65 16.60
N ALA A 30 -6.41 7.53 17.04
CA ALA A 30 -7.77 7.14 17.45
C ALA A 30 -8.64 6.66 16.28
N LEU A 31 -8.37 7.16 15.06
CA LEU A 31 -9.14 6.83 13.86
C LEU A 31 -8.46 5.74 13.02
N TYR A 32 -7.14 5.85 12.88
CA TYR A 32 -6.29 5.00 12.06
C TYR A 32 -5.07 4.62 12.91
N PRO A 33 -5.09 3.50 13.66
CA PRO A 33 -3.97 3.10 14.51
C PRO A 33 -2.75 2.60 13.71
N LEU A 34 -2.92 2.37 12.41
CA LEU A 34 -1.90 1.88 11.50
C LEU A 34 -1.70 2.86 10.34
N ILE A 35 -0.44 3.14 10.01
CA ILE A 35 -0.03 3.84 8.80
C ILE A 35 0.71 2.86 7.91
N VAL A 36 0.37 2.86 6.63
CA VAL A 36 1.12 2.13 5.61
C VAL A 36 1.84 3.13 4.72
N HIS A 37 3.16 3.01 4.67
CA HIS A 37 4.04 3.80 3.84
C HIS A 37 4.34 3.06 2.55
N THR A 38 4.32 3.76 1.42
CA THR A 38 4.75 3.23 0.12
C THR A 38 5.51 4.31 -0.66
N ALA A 39 6.52 3.90 -1.43
CA ALA A 39 7.28 4.79 -2.29
C ALA A 39 6.73 4.73 -3.72
N THR A 40 6.07 5.80 -4.18
CA THR A 40 5.45 5.84 -5.51
C THR A 40 6.46 6.20 -6.62
N PRO A 41 6.31 5.64 -7.83
CA PRO A 41 7.12 6.03 -8.99
C PRO A 41 6.84 7.48 -9.41
N THR A 42 7.83 8.13 -10.02
CA THR A 42 7.66 9.44 -10.67
C THR A 42 7.09 9.24 -12.07
N TRP A 43 6.17 10.11 -12.49
CA TRP A 43 5.61 10.08 -13.84
C TRP A 43 6.72 10.20 -14.90
N PRO A 44 6.72 9.35 -15.94
CA PRO A 44 7.78 9.37 -16.95
C PRO A 44 7.77 10.69 -17.71
N ARG A 45 8.97 11.18 -18.03
CA ARG A 45 9.12 12.34 -18.92
C ARG A 45 9.03 11.85 -20.36
N ARG A 46 8.58 12.70 -21.28
CA ARG A 46 8.61 12.37 -22.71
C ARG A 46 10.04 12.03 -23.13
N GLY A 47 10.23 10.81 -23.64
CA GLY A 47 11.51 10.24 -23.98
C GLY A 47 11.40 9.33 -25.20
N THR A 48 12.51 8.69 -25.58
CA THR A 48 12.57 7.81 -26.75
C THR A 48 11.84 6.47 -26.54
N ASN A 49 11.44 6.14 -25.30
CA ASN A 49 10.76 4.89 -24.96
C ASN A 49 9.50 5.12 -24.09
N GLU A 50 8.68 6.11 -24.47
CA GLU A 50 7.52 6.57 -23.70
C GLU A 50 6.55 5.45 -23.33
N VAL A 51 6.31 4.48 -24.22
CA VAL A 51 5.38 3.36 -23.99
C VAL A 51 5.87 2.44 -22.86
N GLU A 52 7.14 2.05 -22.90
CA GLU A 52 7.71 1.14 -21.90
C GLU A 52 7.86 1.84 -20.55
N GLU A 53 8.30 3.09 -20.53
CA GLU A 53 8.42 3.88 -19.30
C GLU A 53 7.05 4.10 -18.63
N HIS A 54 6.01 4.34 -19.44
CA HIS A 54 4.63 4.45 -18.96
C HIS A 54 4.15 3.13 -18.36
N ARG A 55 4.40 2.00 -19.04
CA ARG A 55 4.06 0.68 -18.52
C ARG A 55 4.75 0.38 -17.20
N GLN A 56 6.06 0.67 -17.10
CA GLN A 56 6.81 0.48 -15.85
C GLN A 56 6.30 1.38 -14.72
N TRP A 57 5.88 2.61 -15.03
CA TRP A 57 5.24 3.49 -14.08
C TRP A 57 3.90 2.92 -13.59
N GLU A 58 3.05 2.44 -14.51
CA GLU A 58 1.78 1.79 -14.17
C GLU A 58 1.98 0.58 -13.27
N ASP A 59 2.86 -0.34 -13.67
CA ASP A 59 3.13 -1.58 -12.92
C ASP A 59 3.64 -1.28 -11.51
N ARG A 60 4.54 -0.31 -11.35
CA ARG A 60 5.06 0.09 -10.03
C ARG A 60 4.02 0.78 -9.17
N LEU A 61 3.20 1.66 -9.75
CA LEU A 61 2.14 2.35 -9.01
C LEU A 61 1.03 1.37 -8.60
N PHE A 62 0.69 0.42 -9.47
CA PHE A 62 -0.20 -0.68 -9.18
C PHE A 62 0.32 -1.52 -7.99
N SER A 63 1.61 -1.86 -7.99
CA SER A 63 2.26 -2.56 -6.87
C SER A 63 2.20 -1.78 -5.56
N CYS A 64 2.36 -0.44 -5.58
CA CYS A 64 2.22 0.38 -4.37
C CYS A 64 0.85 0.17 -3.69
N TYR A 65 -0.24 0.16 -4.48
CA TYR A 65 -1.57 -0.12 -3.96
C TYR A 65 -1.71 -1.57 -3.48
N GLN A 66 -1.31 -2.55 -4.30
CA GLN A 66 -1.42 -3.98 -3.94
C GLN A 66 -0.69 -4.32 -2.65
N ASN A 67 0.56 -3.89 -2.53
CA ASN A 67 1.41 -4.15 -1.37
C ASN A 67 0.94 -3.32 -0.18
N GLY A 68 0.47 -2.09 -0.39
CA GLY A 68 -0.12 -1.26 0.66
C GLY A 68 -1.35 -1.90 1.31
N PHE A 69 -2.30 -2.37 0.49
CA PHE A 69 -3.51 -3.04 0.98
C PHE A 69 -3.18 -4.38 1.65
N SER A 70 -2.23 -5.13 1.10
CA SER A 70 -1.80 -6.40 1.70
C SER A 70 -1.11 -6.20 3.05
N ALA A 71 -0.28 -5.16 3.19
CA ALA A 71 0.34 -4.80 4.46
C ALA A 71 -0.71 -4.39 5.52
N ALA A 72 -1.71 -3.59 5.13
CA ALA A 72 -2.82 -3.21 6.01
C ALA A 72 -3.63 -4.44 6.47
N ALA A 73 -3.98 -5.34 5.55
CA ALA A 73 -4.75 -6.55 5.86
C ALA A 73 -3.95 -7.53 6.73
N ALA A 74 -2.65 -7.72 6.48
CA ALA A 74 -1.81 -8.60 7.27
C ALA A 74 -1.71 -8.19 8.74
N SER A 75 -1.72 -6.88 9.02
CA SER A 75 -1.77 -6.34 10.39
C SER A 75 -3.15 -6.49 11.06
N HIS A 76 -4.21 -6.82 10.29
CA HIS A 76 -5.57 -7.00 10.78
C HIS A 76 -5.93 -8.45 11.11
N SER A 77 -5.23 -9.43 10.50
CA SER A 77 -5.53 -10.87 10.59
C SER A 77 -5.51 -11.47 12.00
N SER A 78 -4.96 -10.77 12.99
CA SER A 78 -4.92 -11.18 14.40
C SER A 78 -6.08 -10.65 15.24
N SER A 79 -6.98 -9.85 14.66
CA SER A 79 -8.10 -9.24 15.38
C SER A 79 -9.44 -9.93 15.04
N ILE A 80 -10.35 -10.03 16.03
CA ILE A 80 -11.73 -10.54 15.86
C ILE A 80 -12.58 -9.61 14.96
N CYS A 81 -12.03 -8.45 14.59
CA CYS A 81 -12.74 -7.45 13.81
C CYS A 81 -12.96 -7.93 12.37
N ARG A 82 -14.19 -7.79 11.87
CA ARG A 82 -14.56 -8.18 10.51
C ARG A 82 -14.56 -7.01 9.53
N HIS A 83 -14.17 -5.82 10.00
CA HIS A 83 -14.26 -4.59 9.23
C HIS A 83 -12.87 -3.99 9.05
N LEU A 84 -12.40 -3.97 7.80
CA LEU A 84 -11.16 -3.33 7.38
C LEU A 84 -11.51 -2.07 6.58
N GLU A 85 -11.19 -0.91 7.13
CA GLU A 85 -11.30 0.37 6.45
C GLU A 85 -9.88 0.84 6.06
N ILE A 86 -9.71 1.20 4.79
CA ILE A 86 -8.45 1.73 4.26
C ILE A 86 -8.74 3.06 3.59
N VAL A 87 -8.08 4.11 4.06
CA VAL A 87 -8.10 5.41 3.41
C VAL A 87 -6.74 5.64 2.75
N SER A 88 -6.75 5.90 1.45
CA SER A 88 -5.55 6.19 0.68
C SER A 88 -5.68 7.53 -0.01
N PRO A 89 -4.64 8.38 0.00
CA PRO A 89 -4.56 9.45 -1.00
C PRO A 89 -4.46 8.84 -2.40
N LEU A 90 -4.74 9.64 -3.43
CA LEU A 90 -4.54 9.21 -4.81
C LEU A 90 -3.03 9.19 -5.13
N LEU A 91 -2.41 8.02 -4.99
CA LEU A 91 -0.99 7.81 -5.23
C LEU A 91 -0.61 8.10 -6.68
N GLY A 92 0.60 8.65 -6.88
CA GLY A 92 1.14 9.00 -8.20
C GLY A 92 0.71 10.38 -8.73
N ALA A 93 -0.41 10.93 -8.24
CA ALA A 93 -0.81 12.30 -8.55
C ALA A 93 -0.01 13.35 -7.75
N GLY A 94 -0.14 14.62 -8.12
CA GLY A 94 0.47 15.74 -7.40
C GLY A 94 1.98 15.85 -7.63
N THR A 95 2.79 15.77 -6.57
CA THR A 95 4.25 16.00 -6.63
C THR A 95 5.00 14.99 -7.49
N LYS A 96 4.38 13.84 -7.79
CA LYS A 96 4.93 12.80 -8.66
C LYS A 96 4.61 13.02 -10.13
N GLY A 97 3.74 13.98 -10.45
CA GLY A 97 3.51 14.51 -11.79
C GLY A 97 2.52 13.74 -12.66
N ALA A 98 1.91 12.65 -12.18
CA ALA A 98 0.96 11.91 -13.00
C ALA A 98 -0.34 12.71 -13.18
N PRO A 99 -0.93 12.69 -14.40
CA PRO A 99 -2.28 13.20 -14.58
C PRO A 99 -3.29 12.47 -13.69
N VAL A 100 -4.09 13.24 -12.95
CA VAL A 100 -5.53 13.01 -12.75
C VAL A 100 -6.03 11.58 -12.97
N GLY A 101 -6.59 11.41 -14.17
CA GLY A 101 -7.26 10.21 -14.64
C GLY A 101 -6.34 9.00 -14.77
N GLU A 102 -5.05 9.17 -15.07
CA GLU A 102 -4.12 8.04 -15.18
C GLU A 102 -3.82 7.43 -13.81
N ALA A 103 -3.55 8.27 -12.82
CA ALA A 103 -3.39 7.81 -11.43
C ALA A 103 -4.67 7.15 -10.90
N ALA A 104 -5.84 7.74 -11.19
CA ALA A 104 -7.14 7.20 -10.79
C ALA A 104 -7.45 5.86 -11.46
N ARG A 105 -7.12 5.70 -12.74
CA ARG A 105 -7.26 4.44 -13.48
C ARG A 105 -6.43 3.33 -12.84
N VAL A 106 -5.15 3.60 -12.56
CA VAL A 106 -4.26 2.61 -11.89
C VAL A 106 -4.79 2.25 -10.50
N ALA A 107 -5.25 3.24 -9.73
CA ALA A 107 -5.85 3.01 -8.41
C ALA A 107 -7.08 2.10 -8.48
N ALA A 108 -8.03 2.40 -9.37
CA ALA A 108 -9.24 1.60 -9.55
C ALA A 108 -8.93 0.16 -9.98
N ASN A 109 -8.00 -0.02 -10.92
CA ASN A 109 -7.56 -1.34 -11.36
C ASN A 109 -6.92 -2.13 -10.22
N ALA A 110 -6.07 -1.49 -9.41
CA ALA A 110 -5.45 -2.14 -8.26
C ALA A 110 -6.49 -2.53 -7.20
N ILE A 111 -7.44 -1.66 -6.88
CA ILE A 111 -8.51 -1.97 -5.92
C ILE A 111 -9.34 -3.16 -6.41
N ALA A 112 -9.81 -3.12 -7.66
CA ALA A 112 -10.60 -4.20 -8.25
C ALA A 112 -9.83 -5.52 -8.23
N ALA A 113 -8.56 -5.51 -8.67
CA ALA A 113 -7.72 -6.70 -8.65
C ALA A 113 -7.48 -7.24 -7.24
N TRP A 114 -7.33 -6.37 -6.23
CA TRP A 114 -7.11 -6.78 -4.84
C TRP A 114 -8.37 -7.39 -4.22
N LEU A 115 -9.54 -6.78 -4.43
CA LEU A 115 -10.82 -7.27 -3.93
C LEU A 115 -11.25 -8.61 -4.54
N LEU A 116 -10.85 -8.87 -5.78
CA LEU A 116 -11.18 -10.11 -6.49
C LEU A 116 -10.21 -11.26 -6.18
N LYS A 117 -9.12 -11.03 -5.41
CA LYS A 117 -8.22 -12.12 -5.02
C LYS A 117 -9.00 -13.13 -4.17
N PRO A 118 -8.96 -14.43 -4.51
CA PRO A 118 -9.53 -15.45 -3.65
C PRO A 118 -8.88 -15.35 -2.27
N THR A 119 -9.69 -15.15 -1.23
CA THR A 119 -9.19 -15.26 0.14
C THR A 119 -8.71 -16.70 0.31
N PRO A 120 -7.46 -16.96 0.72
CA PRO A 120 -7.03 -18.31 1.06
C PRO A 120 -8.03 -18.84 2.09
N ARG A 121 -8.80 -19.87 1.73
CA ARG A 121 -9.66 -20.52 2.71
C ARG A 121 -8.72 -21.07 3.75
N HIS A 122 -8.90 -20.67 5.01
CA HIS A 122 -8.23 -21.33 6.11
C HIS A 122 -8.47 -22.84 5.92
N PRO A 123 -7.43 -23.69 5.90
CA PRO A 123 -7.65 -25.13 5.86
C PRO A 123 -8.60 -25.44 7.01
N GLN A 124 -9.79 -25.97 6.69
CA GLN A 124 -10.73 -26.38 7.71
C GLN A 124 -10.00 -27.37 8.58
N ASP A 125 -9.89 -27.06 9.87
CA ASP A 125 -9.26 -27.93 10.85
C ASP A 125 -9.80 -29.33 10.64
N GLY A 126 -8.89 -30.25 10.31
CA GLY A 126 -9.20 -31.62 10.01
C GLY A 126 -9.99 -32.21 11.17
N ASN A 127 -11.24 -32.55 10.90
CA ASN A 127 -12.05 -33.37 11.78
C ASN A 127 -12.85 -34.35 10.91
N ASP A 128 -12.12 -35.12 10.11
CA ASP A 128 -12.62 -36.40 9.64
C ASP A 128 -12.23 -37.44 10.69
N VAL A 129 -13.26 -37.95 11.34
CA VAL A 129 -13.30 -38.98 12.39
C VAL A 129 -12.85 -40.33 11.85
#